data_AF-A0A2N1YKG3-F1
#
_entry.id   AF-A0A2N1YKG3-F1
#
_cell.length_a   1.000
_cell.length_b   1.000
_cell.length_c   1.000
_cell.angle_alpha   90.00
_cell.angle_beta   90.00
_cell.angle_gamma   90.00
#
_symmetry.space_group_name_H-M   'P 1'
#
loop_
_entity.id
_entity.type
_entity.pdbx_description
1 polymer ?
#
loop_
_entity_poly.entity_id
_entity_poly.type
_entity_poly.pdbx_seq_one_letter_code
_entity_poly.pdbx_strand_id
1 'polypeptide(L)'
;MLKDFFSGLSGNRFRRNFMSRLLQAMSPVVAVVLIALTLASCSSGNSSNIYRTEYSIIYASNGRVEAARNGNLHALKEVLGNSLSMYDYGMTVALRPDVHNPLEWLQKGVDQEEALSQARMAYYIMYSPGTRHDPKYDPEKAWELVQAALANTTLPLGTRNASSKAAQIARQADAEKLTREVVELARRIETVLQQQPLAEKGDAEAAYAVSQAYGPFDVELLWYKHSKSFSGKRSAYVNWLRRAAEAGHVDAIHEIVAVAPDSEKSAWEVKSTLLKAKNKNLEMYEMFALANKLMADGQEAEALKWYKQAADLGNQRAKKVVLQHTDPTVVRLKAIGDANAMYELGEYFRVGNWEGREVEVAHEWYLRASARGVVDAGYWAAMTAPQSQREQLMQRAARQGHVQAEQWLAAERNKREQKAEQERQAAETKRQQQQKQQAEQELQEKAFVAEIDQHGSTDMYQISLYCSFGGRRCTELQNAALRAQAQRNRQGQTPASGTSDAERRQYEAMQKRSECLRKRAEAQDRYHRGLQTTYDSGPC
;
A
#
# COMPACT_ATOMS: atom_id res chain seq x y z
N MET A 1 5.49 52.67 30.12
CA MET A 1 6.66 52.70 31.04
C MET A 1 6.59 51.66 32.15
N LEU A 2 5.74 51.75 33.19
CA LEU A 2 5.68 50.67 34.22
C LEU A 2 5.06 49.37 33.70
N LYS A 3 4.11 49.44 32.75
CA LYS A 3 3.46 48.27 32.15
C LYS A 3 4.40 47.43 31.27
N ASP A 4 5.39 48.07 30.65
CA ASP A 4 6.36 47.42 29.75
C ASP A 4 7.53 46.79 30.52
N PHE A 5 7.77 47.22 31.76
CA PHE A 5 8.81 46.64 32.61
C PHE A 5 8.40 45.28 33.21
N PHE A 6 7.09 45.02 33.39
CA PHE A 6 6.60 43.78 34.02
C PHE A 6 6.29 42.63 33.06
N SER A 7 6.20 42.89 31.75
CA SER A 7 5.89 41.88 30.73
C SER A 7 7.10 40.98 30.38
N GLY A 8 8.33 41.36 30.74
CA GLY A 8 9.55 40.60 30.41
C GLY A 8 10.05 39.60 31.45
N LEU A 9 9.44 39.52 32.65
CA LEU A 9 9.98 38.71 33.76
C LEU A 9 9.21 37.39 33.93
N SER A 10 9.66 36.32 33.26
CA SER A 10 9.18 34.96 33.45
C SER A 10 9.94 34.25 34.58
N GLY A 11 9.32 34.10 35.75
CA GLY A 11 9.85 33.28 36.84
C GLY A 11 9.25 33.62 38.20
N ASN A 12 8.43 32.72 38.75
CA ASN A 12 7.73 32.90 40.04
C ASN A 12 8.68 33.12 41.24
N ARG A 13 9.95 32.69 41.14
CA ARG A 13 10.95 32.85 42.21
C ARG A 13 11.57 34.26 42.24
N PHE A 14 11.75 34.90 41.08
CA PHE A 14 12.33 36.24 41.00
C PHE A 14 11.32 37.32 41.45
N ARG A 15 10.04 37.16 41.08
CA ARG A 15 8.96 38.07 41.50
C ARG A 15 8.77 38.14 43.02
N ARG A 16 8.91 37.01 43.74
CA ARG A 16 8.80 36.98 45.21
C ARG A 16 9.98 37.67 45.91
N ASN A 17 11.20 37.44 45.43
CA ASN A 17 12.39 38.04 46.04
C ASN A 17 12.49 39.55 45.76
N PHE A 18 12.03 40.00 44.58
CA PHE A 18 11.97 41.42 44.23
C PHE A 18 10.89 42.16 45.05
N MET A 19 9.67 41.61 45.16
CA MET A 19 8.61 42.21 45.98
C MET A 19 8.96 42.26 47.47
N SER A 20 9.63 41.24 48.00
CA SER A 20 10.08 41.20 49.40
C SER A 20 11.10 42.32 49.71
N ARG A 21 12.06 42.56 48.81
CA ARG A 21 13.05 43.64 48.98
C ARG A 21 12.45 45.03 48.73
N LEU A 22 11.49 45.14 47.82
CA LEU A 22 10.77 46.41 47.58
C LEU A 22 9.92 46.81 48.80
N LEU A 23 9.28 45.84 49.45
CA LEU A 23 8.49 46.05 50.68
C LEU A 23 9.36 46.38 51.89
N GLN A 24 10.62 45.91 51.95
CA GLN A 24 11.57 46.27 53.01
C GLN A 24 12.18 47.66 52.84
N ALA A 25 12.18 48.22 51.62
CA ALA A 25 12.78 49.52 51.32
C ALA A 25 11.78 50.70 51.34
N MET A 26 10.48 50.43 51.52
CA MET A 26 9.44 51.46 51.50
C MET A 26 8.98 51.84 52.91
N SER A 27 8.83 53.15 53.15
CA SER A 27 8.19 53.67 54.36
C SER A 27 6.77 53.08 54.51
N PRO A 28 6.34 52.73 55.74
CA PRO A 28 5.04 52.11 56.00
C PRO A 28 3.86 52.92 55.46
N VAL A 29 4.01 54.24 55.30
CA VAL A 29 2.99 55.11 54.72
C VAL A 29 2.77 54.83 53.22
N VAL A 30 3.85 54.52 52.48
CA VAL A 30 3.76 54.24 51.04
C VAL A 30 3.22 52.84 50.78
N ALA A 31 3.53 51.88 51.66
CA ALA A 31 2.95 50.54 51.61
C ALA A 31 1.43 50.57 51.83
N VAL A 32 0.94 51.35 52.79
CA VAL A 32 -0.51 51.51 53.05
C VAL A 32 -1.22 52.20 51.88
N VAL A 33 -0.59 53.20 51.25
CA VAL A 33 -1.16 53.88 50.09
C VAL A 33 -1.19 52.99 48.84
N LEU A 34 -0.17 52.15 48.62
CA LEU A 34 -0.18 51.18 47.52
C LEU A 34 -1.17 50.03 47.74
N ILE A 35 -1.33 49.55 48.98
CA ILE A 35 -2.37 48.58 49.34
C ILE A 35 -3.77 49.19 49.18
N ALA A 36 -3.97 50.45 49.57
CA ALA A 36 -5.23 51.16 49.35
C ALA A 36 -5.52 51.40 47.86
N LEU A 37 -4.51 51.75 47.04
CA LEU A 37 -4.67 51.97 45.61
C LEU A 37 -4.88 50.66 44.82
N THR A 38 -4.26 49.55 45.24
CA THR A 38 -4.53 48.22 44.66
C THR A 38 -5.90 47.68 45.07
N LEU A 39 -6.38 47.97 46.28
CA LEU A 39 -7.75 47.67 46.67
C LEU A 39 -8.78 48.56 45.94
N ALA A 40 -8.44 49.83 45.67
CA ALA A 40 -9.34 50.74 44.95
C ALA A 40 -9.45 50.42 43.44
N SER A 41 -8.36 49.97 42.80
CA SER A 41 -8.35 49.61 41.37
C SER A 41 -8.95 48.22 41.07
N CYS A 42 -9.32 47.45 42.09
CA CYS A 42 -10.19 46.28 41.97
C CYS A 42 -11.69 46.62 42.01
N SER A 43 -12.08 47.88 42.25
CA SER A 43 -13.50 48.25 42.42
C SER A 43 -14.22 48.75 41.16
N SER A 44 -13.53 48.93 40.03
CA SER A 44 -14.13 49.43 38.78
C SER A 44 -14.27 48.35 37.69
N GLY A 45 -14.59 47.12 38.10
CA GLY A 45 -14.99 46.03 37.20
C GLY A 45 -16.44 45.64 37.48
N ASN A 46 -17.32 45.90 36.50
CA ASN A 46 -18.77 45.69 36.54
C ASN A 46 -19.21 44.21 36.67
N SER A 47 -18.29 43.32 37.05
CA SER A 47 -18.49 41.89 37.25
C SER A 47 -18.73 41.53 38.72
N SER A 48 -18.28 42.34 39.69
CA SER A 48 -18.31 41.96 41.12
C SER A 48 -19.70 42.01 41.78
N ASN A 49 -20.65 42.78 41.24
CA ASN A 49 -22.00 42.89 41.82
C ASN A 49 -22.92 41.72 41.48
N ILE A 50 -22.74 41.06 40.32
CA ILE A 50 -23.44 39.80 39.99
C ILE A 50 -22.89 38.66 40.86
N TYR A 51 -21.57 38.61 41.05
CA TYR A 51 -20.95 37.62 41.92
C TYR A 51 -21.38 37.77 43.39
N ARG A 52 -21.51 38.99 43.93
CA ARG A 52 -21.90 39.16 45.35
C ARG A 52 -23.36 38.78 45.67
N THR A 53 -24.30 38.94 44.73
CA THR A 53 -25.70 38.53 44.97
C THR A 53 -25.88 37.02 44.83
N GLU A 54 -25.24 36.39 43.85
CA GLU A 54 -25.23 34.92 43.72
C GLU A 54 -24.44 34.24 44.87
N TYR A 55 -23.33 34.84 45.34
CA TYR A 55 -22.59 34.33 46.52
C TYR A 55 -23.41 34.32 47.82
N SER A 56 -24.47 35.13 47.91
CA SER A 56 -25.36 35.12 49.08
C SER A 56 -26.40 33.98 49.03
N ILE A 57 -26.72 33.48 47.84
CA ILE A 57 -27.54 32.27 47.63
C ILE A 57 -26.69 31.00 47.83
N ILE A 58 -25.35 31.09 47.65
CA ILE A 58 -24.37 30.01 47.82
C ILE A 58 -24.13 29.65 49.30
N TYR A 59 -24.44 30.53 50.25
CA TYR A 59 -24.84 30.06 51.58
C TYR A 59 -26.28 29.54 51.48
N ALA A 60 -26.44 28.35 50.89
CA ALA A 60 -27.56 27.50 51.21
C ALA A 60 -27.66 27.54 52.74
N SER A 61 -28.74 28.10 53.28
CA SER A 61 -28.94 28.12 54.73
C SER A 61 -28.64 26.71 55.21
N ASN A 62 -27.83 26.52 56.26
CA ASN A 62 -27.49 25.17 56.72
C ASN A 62 -28.76 24.31 56.84
N GLY A 63 -29.91 24.94 57.16
CA GLY A 63 -31.24 24.34 57.11
C GLY A 63 -31.71 23.78 55.76
N ARG A 64 -31.37 24.34 54.59
CA ARG A 64 -31.66 23.74 53.26
C ARG A 64 -30.78 22.53 52.97
N VAL A 65 -29.49 22.61 53.29
CA VAL A 65 -28.58 21.45 53.17
C VAL A 65 -29.03 20.33 54.10
N GLU A 66 -29.38 20.65 55.35
CA GLU A 66 -29.94 19.70 56.31
C GLU A 66 -31.30 19.18 55.86
N ALA A 67 -32.19 20.02 55.35
CA ALA A 67 -33.47 19.58 54.79
C ALA A 67 -33.26 18.60 53.63
N ALA A 68 -32.31 18.88 52.73
CA ALA A 68 -31.93 17.96 51.66
C ALA A 68 -31.32 16.66 52.20
N ARG A 69 -30.48 16.73 53.26
CA ARG A 69 -29.94 15.54 53.95
C ARG A 69 -31.05 14.69 54.58
N ASN A 70 -32.12 15.33 55.04
CA ASN A 70 -33.28 14.70 55.67
C ASN A 70 -34.38 14.28 54.66
N GLY A 71 -34.09 14.30 53.36
CA GLY A 71 -35.02 13.80 52.33
C GLY A 71 -36.04 14.81 51.81
N ASN A 72 -35.86 16.12 52.05
CA ASN A 72 -36.72 17.12 51.44
C ASN A 72 -36.37 17.30 49.95
N LEU A 73 -37.26 16.82 49.08
CA LEU A 73 -37.07 16.83 47.63
C LEU A 73 -36.90 18.22 47.02
N HIS A 74 -37.59 19.23 47.54
CA HIS A 74 -37.47 20.60 47.02
C HIS A 74 -36.11 21.20 47.38
N ALA A 75 -35.68 21.04 48.64
CA ALA A 75 -34.36 21.46 49.08
C ALA A 75 -33.25 20.69 48.34
N LEU A 76 -33.46 19.41 48.05
CA LEU A 76 -32.54 18.58 47.28
C LEU A 76 -32.35 19.12 45.84
N LYS A 77 -33.44 19.46 45.15
CA LYS A 77 -33.40 20.02 43.79
C LYS A 77 -32.63 21.33 43.72
N GLU A 78 -32.82 22.21 44.70
CA GLU A 78 -32.09 23.48 44.79
C GLU A 78 -30.59 23.28 45.08
N VAL A 79 -30.26 22.42 46.05
CA VAL A 79 -28.86 22.10 46.41
C VAL A 79 -28.14 21.41 45.25
N LEU A 80 -28.80 20.48 44.56
CA LEU A 80 -28.28 19.82 43.37
C LEU A 80 -28.05 20.82 42.22
N GLY A 81 -29.02 21.70 41.92
CA GLY A 81 -28.86 22.72 40.88
C GLY A 81 -27.68 23.65 41.14
N ASN A 82 -27.50 24.08 42.38
CA ASN A 82 -26.37 24.95 42.76
C ASN A 82 -25.03 24.20 42.72
N SER A 83 -24.97 22.97 43.25
CA SER A 83 -23.73 22.18 43.26
C SER A 83 -23.26 21.79 41.85
N LEU A 84 -24.18 21.44 40.94
CA LEU A 84 -23.86 21.15 39.54
C LEU A 84 -23.31 22.38 38.82
N SER A 85 -23.94 23.54 39.00
CA SER A 85 -23.43 24.81 38.46
C SER A 85 -21.98 25.06 38.91
N MET A 86 -21.69 24.92 40.21
CA MET A 86 -20.34 25.13 40.73
C MET A 86 -19.30 24.11 40.24
N TYR A 87 -19.72 22.85 40.08
CA TYR A 87 -18.90 21.77 39.54
C TYR A 87 -18.52 22.03 38.08
N ASP A 88 -19.49 22.43 37.25
CA ASP A 88 -19.30 22.68 35.82
C ASP A 88 -18.43 23.92 35.53
N TYR A 89 -18.41 24.90 36.44
CA TYR A 89 -17.51 26.07 36.36
C TYR A 89 -16.11 25.80 36.93
N GLY A 90 -15.82 24.60 37.44
CA GLY A 90 -14.53 24.27 38.06
C GLY A 90 -14.24 25.06 39.34
N MET A 91 -15.28 25.59 39.99
CA MET A 91 -15.18 26.44 41.19
C MET A 91 -15.06 25.63 42.50
N THR A 92 -14.92 24.30 42.39
CA THR A 92 -14.91 23.34 43.52
C THR A 92 -13.75 23.52 44.50
N VAL A 93 -12.71 24.28 44.14
CA VAL A 93 -11.45 24.37 44.92
C VAL A 93 -11.53 25.37 46.09
N ALA A 94 -12.54 26.24 46.16
CA ALA A 94 -12.58 27.33 47.17
C ALA A 94 -13.62 27.15 48.30
N LEU A 95 -14.43 26.10 48.30
CA LEU A 95 -15.54 25.95 49.25
C LEU A 95 -15.59 24.56 49.91
N ARG A 96 -16.35 24.48 51.02
CA ARG A 96 -16.48 23.31 51.90
C ARG A 96 -16.72 21.98 51.14
N PRO A 97 -15.77 21.02 51.16
CA PRO A 97 -15.87 19.77 50.39
C PRO A 97 -17.12 18.92 50.65
N ASP A 98 -17.73 19.03 51.83
CA ASP A 98 -18.87 18.23 52.30
C ASP A 98 -20.25 18.70 51.78
N VAL A 99 -20.30 19.86 51.12
CA VAL A 99 -21.55 20.44 50.56
C VAL A 99 -21.56 20.41 49.03
N HIS A 100 -20.39 20.25 48.40
CA HIS A 100 -20.19 20.51 46.96
C HIS A 100 -19.87 19.27 46.13
N ASN A 101 -20.17 18.06 46.61
CA ASN A 101 -20.15 16.87 45.77
C ASN A 101 -21.52 16.69 45.08
N PRO A 102 -21.70 17.14 43.82
CA PRO A 102 -22.98 17.04 43.13
C PRO A 102 -23.43 15.59 42.95
N LEU A 103 -22.51 14.62 42.90
CA LEU A 103 -22.82 13.21 42.70
C LEU A 103 -23.44 12.57 43.94
N GLU A 104 -23.07 13.01 45.14
CA GLU A 104 -23.74 12.57 46.39
C GLU A 104 -25.18 13.06 46.45
N TRP A 105 -25.42 14.32 46.07
CA TRP A 105 -26.77 14.87 45.99
C TRP A 105 -27.59 14.21 44.90
N LEU A 106 -26.96 13.91 43.77
CA LEU A 106 -27.58 13.20 42.67
C LEU A 106 -27.97 11.77 43.08
N GLN A 107 -27.09 11.06 43.78
CA GLN A 107 -27.37 9.72 44.31
C GLN A 107 -28.53 9.76 45.31
N LYS A 108 -28.58 10.75 46.22
CA LYS A 108 -29.73 10.92 47.13
C LYS A 108 -31.06 11.18 46.41
N GLY A 109 -31.02 11.81 45.24
CA GLY A 109 -32.19 12.01 44.39
C GLY A 109 -32.60 10.71 43.70
N VAL A 110 -31.63 9.91 43.24
CA VAL A 110 -31.86 8.55 42.73
C VAL A 110 -32.49 7.66 43.79
N ASP A 111 -31.99 7.69 45.02
CA ASP A 111 -32.51 6.91 46.16
C ASP A 111 -33.95 7.31 46.54
N GLN A 112 -34.38 8.52 46.16
CA GLN A 112 -35.74 9.03 46.33
C GLN A 112 -36.61 8.90 45.08
N GLU A 113 -36.16 8.14 44.08
CA GLU A 113 -36.87 7.91 42.81
C GLU A 113 -37.20 9.20 42.04
N GLU A 114 -36.38 10.23 42.20
CA GLU A 114 -36.58 11.52 41.56
C GLU A 114 -36.11 11.46 40.09
N ALA A 115 -37.06 11.59 39.16
CA ALA A 115 -36.83 11.34 37.75
C ALA A 115 -35.71 12.18 37.12
N LEU A 116 -35.58 13.46 37.51
CA LEU A 116 -34.51 14.33 36.98
C LEU A 116 -33.13 13.88 37.47
N SER A 117 -33.01 13.44 38.72
CA SER A 117 -31.78 12.93 39.32
C SER A 117 -31.38 11.58 38.72
N GLN A 118 -32.35 10.71 38.46
CA GLN A 118 -32.14 9.45 37.73
C GLN A 118 -31.63 9.71 36.31
N ALA A 119 -32.28 10.59 35.55
CA ALA A 119 -31.86 10.92 34.19
C ALA A 119 -30.50 11.62 34.14
N ARG A 120 -30.22 12.54 35.08
CA ARG A 120 -28.91 13.19 35.21
C ARG A 120 -27.82 12.20 35.59
N MET A 121 -28.07 11.26 36.50
CA MET A 121 -27.10 10.23 36.85
C MET A 121 -26.78 9.33 35.65
N ALA A 122 -27.80 8.90 34.90
CA ALA A 122 -27.61 8.17 33.64
C ALA A 122 -26.75 8.95 32.65
N TYR A 123 -27.03 10.25 32.49
CA TYR A 123 -26.23 11.13 31.64
C TYR A 123 -24.76 11.21 32.10
N TYR A 124 -24.50 11.40 33.40
CA TYR A 124 -23.13 11.44 33.93
C TYR A 124 -22.40 10.12 33.73
N ILE A 125 -23.05 8.98 33.97
CA ILE A 125 -22.45 7.66 33.73
C ILE A 125 -22.01 7.51 32.27
N MET A 126 -22.81 8.00 31.31
CA MET A 126 -22.52 7.88 29.88
C MET A 126 -21.49 8.88 29.36
N TYR A 127 -21.55 10.12 29.85
CA TYR A 127 -20.91 11.26 29.17
C TYR A 127 -19.95 12.06 30.06
N SER A 128 -19.69 11.60 31.29
CA SER A 128 -18.80 12.31 32.18
C SER A 128 -17.34 12.32 31.68
N PRO A 129 -16.59 13.43 31.85
CA PRO A 129 -15.19 13.55 31.44
C PRO A 129 -14.21 12.64 32.20
N GLY A 130 -14.64 11.89 33.22
CA GLY A 130 -13.83 10.85 33.87
C GLY A 130 -12.81 11.37 34.87
N THR A 131 -13.10 12.46 35.57
CA THR A 131 -12.35 12.90 36.75
C THR A 131 -12.37 11.83 37.86
N ARG A 132 -11.44 11.90 38.83
CA ARG A 132 -11.34 10.94 39.95
C ARG A 132 -12.65 10.75 40.73
N HIS A 133 -13.54 11.74 40.67
CA HIS A 133 -14.81 11.74 41.39
C HIS A 133 -15.99 11.33 40.53
N ASP A 134 -15.81 11.15 39.22
CA ASP A 134 -16.91 10.84 38.30
C ASP A 134 -17.39 9.40 38.42
N PRO A 135 -18.70 9.14 38.16
CA PRO A 135 -19.20 7.78 38.09
C PRO A 135 -18.47 7.02 36.97
N LYS A 136 -18.14 5.76 37.25
CA LYS A 136 -17.55 4.88 36.25
C LYS A 136 -18.52 4.68 35.08
N TYR A 137 -18.00 4.73 33.86
CA TYR A 137 -18.76 4.41 32.65
C TYR A 137 -19.39 3.01 32.75
N ASP A 138 -20.71 2.96 32.60
CA ASP A 138 -21.55 1.76 32.73
C ASP A 138 -22.90 1.96 32.00
N PRO A 139 -22.99 1.62 30.71
CA PRO A 139 -24.20 1.81 29.90
C PRO A 139 -25.41 1.02 30.39
N GLU A 140 -25.21 -0.14 31.01
CA GLU A 140 -26.31 -0.96 31.52
C GLU A 140 -26.95 -0.27 32.73
N LYS A 141 -26.13 0.21 33.67
CA LYS A 141 -26.62 1.00 34.80
C LYS A 141 -27.28 2.31 34.35
N ALA A 142 -26.73 2.97 33.34
CA ALA A 142 -27.34 4.18 32.77
C ALA A 142 -28.72 3.86 32.14
N TRP A 143 -28.86 2.70 31.50
CA TRP A 143 -30.11 2.24 30.94
C TRP A 143 -31.17 1.95 32.00
N GLU A 144 -30.80 1.30 33.11
CA GLU A 144 -31.72 1.09 34.24
C GLU A 144 -32.24 2.42 34.80
N LEU A 145 -31.33 3.38 35.01
CA LEU A 145 -31.67 4.70 35.55
C LEU A 145 -32.55 5.52 34.59
N VAL A 146 -32.31 5.46 33.28
CA VAL A 146 -33.13 6.20 32.31
C VAL A 146 -34.53 5.60 32.17
N GLN A 147 -34.67 4.27 32.26
CA GLN A 147 -35.97 3.61 32.30
C GLN A 147 -36.76 3.97 33.55
N ALA A 148 -36.10 4.00 34.71
CA ALA A 148 -36.71 4.47 35.96
C ALA A 148 -37.18 5.93 35.85
N ALA A 149 -36.36 6.80 35.25
CA ALA A 149 -36.73 8.20 35.00
C ALA A 149 -37.95 8.33 34.08
N LEU A 150 -38.06 7.51 33.02
CA LEU A 150 -39.23 7.49 32.13
C LEU A 150 -40.50 7.03 32.85
N ALA A 151 -40.41 6.00 33.69
CA ALA A 151 -41.53 5.55 34.51
C ALA A 151 -41.99 6.65 35.49
N ASN A 152 -41.04 7.37 36.09
CA ASN A 152 -41.33 8.40 37.09
C ASN A 152 -41.72 9.76 36.49
N THR A 153 -41.43 10.02 35.21
CA THR A 153 -41.93 11.21 34.48
C THR A 153 -43.32 11.01 33.88
N THR A 154 -43.72 9.77 33.61
CA THR A 154 -45.05 9.43 33.07
C THR A 154 -46.14 9.32 34.13
N LEU A 155 -45.75 9.12 35.39
CA LEU A 155 -46.63 9.32 36.55
C LEU A 155 -46.95 10.81 36.71
N PRO A 156 -48.20 11.21 37.00
CA PRO A 156 -48.55 12.63 37.15
C PRO A 156 -47.72 13.23 38.29
N LEU A 157 -46.73 14.07 37.92
CA LEU A 157 -45.93 14.86 38.85
C LEU A 157 -46.89 15.62 39.78
N GLY A 158 -46.96 15.15 41.03
CA GLY A 158 -48.08 15.39 41.93
C GLY A 158 -48.58 16.84 41.97
N THR A 159 -49.91 16.98 41.90
CA THR A 159 -50.68 18.23 41.96
C THR A 159 -50.69 18.89 43.35
N ARG A 160 -49.55 18.95 44.05
CA ARG A 160 -49.50 19.58 45.37
C ARG A 160 -48.88 20.98 45.29
N ASN A 161 -49.77 21.97 45.34
CA ASN A 161 -49.56 23.39 45.67
C ASN A 161 -48.74 24.21 44.65
N ALA A 162 -49.33 24.49 43.48
CA ALA A 162 -48.98 25.67 42.70
C ALA A 162 -50.15 26.66 42.81
N SER A 163 -49.91 27.82 43.43
CA SER A 163 -50.94 28.83 43.73
C SER A 163 -51.41 29.64 42.51
N SER A 164 -50.84 29.42 41.32
CA SER A 164 -51.27 30.09 40.09
C SER A 164 -51.31 29.17 38.87
N LYS A 165 -52.26 29.42 37.97
CA LYS A 165 -52.44 28.71 36.69
C LYS A 165 -51.20 28.82 35.79
N ALA A 166 -50.47 29.94 35.86
CA ALA A 166 -49.21 30.13 35.15
C ALA A 166 -48.10 29.19 35.65
N ALA A 167 -48.01 28.96 36.97
CA ALA A 167 -47.05 28.02 37.54
C ALA A 167 -47.38 26.55 37.22
N GLN A 168 -48.66 26.22 37.03
CA GLN A 168 -49.08 24.88 36.56
C GLN A 168 -48.70 24.66 35.08
N ILE A 169 -48.95 25.65 34.22
CA ILE A 169 -48.59 25.59 32.79
C ILE A 169 -47.07 25.52 32.60
N ALA A 170 -46.29 26.28 33.38
CA ALA A 170 -44.83 26.22 33.31
C ALA A 170 -44.30 24.84 33.74
N ARG A 171 -44.84 24.26 34.83
CA ARG A 171 -44.46 22.92 35.29
C ARG A 171 -44.81 21.82 34.29
N GLN A 172 -45.95 21.94 33.60
CA GLN A 172 -46.35 20.99 32.56
C GLN A 172 -45.43 21.09 31.34
N ALA A 173 -45.08 22.30 30.91
CA ALA A 173 -44.13 22.52 29.83
C ALA A 173 -42.71 21.99 30.16
N ASP A 174 -42.25 22.18 31.40
CA ASP A 174 -40.98 21.63 31.88
C ASP A 174 -41.00 20.10 31.98
N ALA A 175 -42.12 19.51 32.39
CA ALA A 175 -42.30 18.06 32.42
C ALA A 175 -42.25 17.45 31.02
N GLU A 176 -42.99 18.02 30.06
CA GLU A 176 -42.96 17.58 28.66
C GLU A 176 -41.57 17.72 28.04
N LYS A 177 -40.85 18.79 28.38
CA LYS A 177 -39.47 19.00 27.94
C LYS A 177 -38.52 17.97 28.56
N LEU A 178 -38.63 17.70 29.86
CA LEU A 178 -37.83 16.68 30.53
C LEU A 178 -38.08 15.32 29.90
N THR A 179 -39.34 14.93 29.67
CA THR A 179 -39.68 13.67 29.01
C THR A 179 -39.02 13.57 27.64
N ARG A 180 -39.03 14.63 26.82
CA ARG A 180 -38.32 14.61 25.51
C ARG A 180 -36.81 14.39 25.65
N GLU A 181 -36.16 15.08 26.58
CA GLU A 181 -34.72 14.93 26.82
C GLU A 181 -34.36 13.52 27.35
N VAL A 182 -35.19 12.97 28.24
CA VAL A 182 -35.00 11.61 28.79
C VAL A 182 -35.23 10.53 27.73
N VAL A 183 -36.24 10.69 26.86
CA VAL A 183 -36.49 9.76 25.74
C VAL A 183 -35.30 9.75 24.77
N GLU A 184 -34.76 10.92 24.44
CA GLU A 184 -33.59 11.00 23.55
C GLU A 184 -32.32 10.43 24.21
N LEU A 185 -32.13 10.67 25.52
CA LEU A 185 -31.05 10.04 26.28
C LEU A 185 -31.18 8.51 26.27
N ALA A 186 -32.39 7.98 26.49
CA ALA A 186 -32.66 6.55 26.44
C ALA A 186 -32.30 5.98 25.06
N ARG A 187 -32.79 6.59 23.97
CA ARG A 187 -32.48 6.16 22.60
C ARG A 187 -30.96 6.08 22.34
N ARG A 188 -30.20 7.04 22.86
CA ARG A 188 -28.73 7.07 22.72
C ARG A 188 -28.06 5.95 23.51
N ILE A 189 -28.46 5.74 24.76
CA ILE A 189 -27.94 4.65 25.61
C ILE A 189 -28.23 3.29 24.97
N GLU A 190 -29.46 3.08 24.50
CA GLU A 190 -29.85 1.87 23.79
C GLU A 190 -28.99 1.64 22.54
N THR A 191 -28.77 2.70 21.74
CA THR A 191 -27.89 2.65 20.57
C THR A 191 -26.49 2.18 20.97
N VAL A 192 -25.92 2.72 22.05
CA VAL A 192 -24.60 2.29 22.54
C VAL A 192 -24.61 0.82 22.93
N LEU A 193 -25.59 0.36 23.71
CA LEU A 193 -25.70 -1.03 24.15
C LEU A 193 -25.80 -2.01 22.98
N GLN A 194 -26.59 -1.69 21.95
CA GLN A 194 -26.83 -2.57 20.81
C GLN A 194 -25.70 -2.52 19.78
N GLN A 195 -25.19 -1.32 19.47
CA GLN A 195 -24.32 -1.10 18.32
C GLN A 195 -22.83 -1.15 18.69
N GLN A 196 -22.44 -0.81 19.93
CA GLN A 196 -21.03 -0.82 20.31
C GLN A 196 -20.34 -2.19 20.13
N PRO A 197 -20.96 -3.33 20.51
CA PRO A 197 -20.33 -4.64 20.30
C PRO A 197 -20.14 -5.01 18.82
N LEU A 198 -20.99 -4.49 17.92
CA LEU A 198 -20.86 -4.67 16.47
C LEU A 198 -19.78 -3.75 15.91
N ALA A 199 -19.75 -2.49 16.36
CA ALA A 199 -18.74 -1.51 16.00
C ALA A 199 -17.32 -1.98 16.41
N GLU A 200 -17.18 -2.63 17.57
CA GLU A 200 -15.92 -3.22 18.03
C GLU A 200 -15.44 -4.39 17.16
N LYS A 201 -16.35 -5.05 16.43
CA LYS A 201 -16.03 -6.07 15.41
C LYS A 201 -15.72 -5.47 14.03
N GLY A 202 -15.73 -4.14 13.90
CA GLY A 202 -15.41 -3.42 12.68
C GLY A 202 -16.61 -3.07 11.79
N ASP A 203 -17.84 -3.20 12.30
CA ASP A 203 -19.03 -2.76 11.56
C ASP A 203 -19.07 -1.22 11.44
N ALA A 204 -19.07 -0.73 10.20
CA ALA A 204 -18.95 0.68 9.87
C ALA A 204 -20.21 1.48 10.23
N GLU A 205 -21.40 0.90 10.02
CA GLU A 205 -22.71 1.49 10.34
C GLU A 205 -22.91 1.56 11.85
N ALA A 206 -22.58 0.48 12.55
CA ALA A 206 -22.66 0.44 14.00
C ALA A 206 -21.69 1.45 14.64
N ALA A 207 -20.45 1.56 14.12
CA ALA A 207 -19.50 2.57 14.59
C ALA A 207 -19.99 4.00 14.36
N TYR A 208 -20.67 4.25 13.23
CA TYR A 208 -21.26 5.55 12.96
C TYR A 208 -22.43 5.84 13.90
N ALA A 209 -23.34 4.88 14.12
CA ALA A 209 -24.46 5.02 15.06
C ALA A 209 -23.99 5.30 16.50
N VAL A 210 -22.95 4.60 16.96
CA VAL A 210 -22.32 4.85 18.26
C VAL A 210 -21.71 6.25 18.30
N SER A 211 -21.05 6.69 17.22
CA SER A 211 -20.54 8.06 17.14
C SER A 211 -21.66 9.08 17.32
N GLN A 212 -22.79 8.93 16.62
CA GLN A 212 -23.93 9.85 16.75
C GLN A 212 -24.53 9.84 18.16
N ALA A 213 -24.55 8.70 18.85
CA ALA A 213 -24.99 8.59 20.24
C ALA A 213 -24.09 9.39 21.21
N TYR A 214 -22.78 9.47 20.92
CA TYR A 214 -21.79 10.31 21.62
C TYR A 214 -21.66 11.73 21.07
N GLY A 215 -22.28 12.01 19.92
CA GLY A 215 -22.25 13.30 19.25
C GLY A 215 -22.90 14.41 20.07
N PRO A 216 -22.90 15.66 19.56
CA PRO A 216 -23.47 16.77 20.29
C PRO A 216 -24.92 16.50 20.73
N PHE A 217 -25.13 16.56 22.03
CA PHE A 217 -26.43 16.34 22.66
C PHE A 217 -26.76 17.54 23.54
N ASP A 218 -27.63 18.41 23.04
CA ASP A 218 -28.07 19.61 23.74
C ASP A 218 -29.23 19.25 24.67
N VAL A 219 -28.99 19.36 25.98
CA VAL A 219 -29.95 19.00 27.02
C VAL A 219 -30.00 20.10 28.07
N GLU A 220 -31.05 20.93 28.03
CA GLU A 220 -31.13 22.11 28.88
C GLU A 220 -31.60 21.76 30.30
N LEU A 221 -32.35 20.67 30.49
CA LEU A 221 -32.80 20.22 31.81
C LEU A 221 -31.86 19.18 32.41
N LEU A 222 -31.28 18.29 31.59
CA LEU A 222 -30.28 17.32 32.05
C LEU A 222 -28.91 17.95 32.29
N TRP A 223 -28.65 19.18 31.79
CA TRP A 223 -27.39 19.89 31.98
C TRP A 223 -27.58 21.40 32.24
N TYR A 224 -26.74 22.01 33.08
CA TYR A 224 -26.84 23.44 33.40
C TYR A 224 -26.14 24.32 32.34
N LYS A 225 -26.88 25.34 31.89
CA LYS A 225 -26.79 26.19 30.69
C LYS A 225 -25.44 26.83 30.27
N HIS A 226 -24.31 26.55 30.91
CA HIS A 226 -23.08 27.34 30.71
C HIS A 226 -21.74 26.61 30.59
N SER A 227 -21.70 25.28 30.46
CA SER A 227 -20.40 24.63 30.25
C SER A 227 -19.90 24.83 28.80
N LYS A 228 -18.90 25.70 28.64
CA LYS A 228 -18.00 25.73 27.48
C LYS A 228 -17.17 24.44 27.34
N SER A 229 -17.39 23.44 28.19
CA SER A 229 -16.60 22.22 28.28
C SER A 229 -17.20 21.11 27.41
N PHE A 230 -17.18 21.35 26.11
CA PHE A 230 -17.37 20.29 25.10
C PHE A 230 -16.07 19.50 24.82
N SER A 231 -14.97 19.82 25.51
CA SER A 231 -13.63 19.36 25.19
C SER A 231 -13.39 17.87 25.47
N GLY A 232 -13.98 17.32 26.54
CA GLY A 232 -13.90 15.88 26.84
C GLY A 232 -14.78 15.01 25.93
N LYS A 233 -15.98 15.51 25.59
CA LYS A 233 -17.00 14.81 24.79
C LYS A 233 -16.68 14.75 23.29
N ARG A 234 -15.84 15.67 22.80
CA ARG A 234 -15.32 15.61 21.42
C ARG A 234 -14.47 14.36 21.17
N SER A 235 -13.84 13.78 22.19
CA SER A 235 -12.91 12.66 22.00
C SER A 235 -13.62 11.35 21.65
N ALA A 236 -14.65 10.93 22.41
CA ALA A 236 -15.39 9.70 22.13
C ALA A 236 -16.16 9.76 20.80
N TYR A 237 -16.85 10.88 20.54
CA TYR A 237 -17.51 11.15 19.26
C TYR A 237 -16.51 11.03 18.09
N VAL A 238 -15.40 11.78 18.13
CA VAL A 238 -14.40 11.79 17.06
C VAL A 238 -13.73 10.43 16.90
N ASN A 239 -13.48 9.69 17.99
CA ASN A 239 -12.87 8.37 17.92
C ASN A 239 -13.78 7.34 17.25
N TRP A 240 -15.08 7.31 17.60
CA TRP A 240 -16.04 6.42 16.94
C TRP A 240 -16.29 6.83 15.50
N LEU A 241 -16.40 8.13 15.23
CA LEU A 241 -16.55 8.67 13.88
C LEU A 241 -15.34 8.30 13.00
N ARG A 242 -14.13 8.35 13.57
CA ARG A 242 -12.90 7.89 12.92
C ARG A 242 -12.94 6.42 12.58
N ARG A 243 -13.33 5.56 13.53
CA ARG A 243 -13.46 4.11 13.28
C ARG A 243 -14.45 3.82 12.16
N ALA A 244 -15.59 4.50 12.16
CA ALA A 244 -16.58 4.38 11.09
C ALA A 244 -16.01 4.82 9.73
N ALA A 245 -15.28 5.95 9.70
CA ALA A 245 -14.65 6.47 8.49
C ALA A 245 -13.52 5.57 7.97
N GLU A 246 -12.72 4.99 8.87
CA GLU A 246 -11.67 4.02 8.54
C GLU A 246 -12.26 2.70 8.01
N ALA A 247 -13.42 2.29 8.52
CA ALA A 247 -14.19 1.15 8.03
C ALA A 247 -14.96 1.44 6.72
N GLY A 248 -14.91 2.67 6.20
CA GLY A 248 -15.48 3.03 4.90
C GLY A 248 -16.88 3.63 4.93
N HIS A 249 -17.43 3.99 6.11
CA HIS A 249 -18.74 4.63 6.20
C HIS A 249 -18.72 6.02 5.53
N VAL A 250 -19.59 6.21 4.53
CA VAL A 250 -19.55 7.40 3.65
C VAL A 250 -19.81 8.69 4.42
N ASP A 251 -20.87 8.76 5.23
CA ASP A 251 -21.18 9.98 5.99
C ASP A 251 -20.12 10.27 7.05
N ALA A 252 -19.48 9.22 7.59
CA ALA A 252 -18.44 9.41 8.60
C ALA A 252 -17.19 10.03 7.97
N ILE A 253 -16.83 9.61 6.75
CA ILE A 253 -15.73 10.22 5.97
C ILE A 253 -16.05 11.67 5.62
N HIS A 254 -17.31 12.04 5.41
CA HIS A 254 -17.71 13.44 5.20
C HIS A 254 -17.65 14.26 6.49
N GLU A 255 -18.20 13.76 7.60
CA GLU A 255 -18.27 14.48 8.87
C GLU A 255 -16.90 14.65 9.54
N ILE A 256 -16.03 13.64 9.45
CA ILE A 256 -14.72 13.68 10.13
C ILE A 256 -13.83 14.83 9.66
N VAL A 257 -14.01 15.31 8.42
CA VAL A 257 -13.30 16.48 7.87
C VAL A 257 -13.47 17.73 8.75
N ALA A 258 -14.64 17.91 9.35
CA ALA A 258 -14.94 19.09 10.17
C ALA A 258 -14.37 19.01 11.59
N VAL A 259 -14.05 17.80 12.07
CA VAL A 259 -13.70 17.55 13.47
C VAL A 259 -12.31 16.93 13.68
N ALA A 260 -11.68 16.44 12.61
CA ALA A 260 -10.32 15.93 12.62
C ALA A 260 -9.30 17.03 13.00
N PRO A 261 -8.18 16.66 13.63
CA PRO A 261 -7.08 17.58 13.86
C PRO A 261 -6.49 18.06 12.52
N ASP A 262 -5.92 19.27 12.51
CA ASP A 262 -5.39 19.91 11.29
C ASP A 262 -4.35 19.03 10.56
N SER A 263 -3.58 18.23 11.31
CA SER A 263 -2.59 17.29 10.77
C SER A 263 -3.18 16.20 9.88
N GLU A 264 -4.45 15.86 10.06
CA GLU A 264 -5.11 14.75 9.35
C GLU A 264 -6.22 15.24 8.41
N LYS A 265 -6.66 16.49 8.58
CA LYS A 265 -7.79 17.07 7.87
C LYS A 265 -7.64 16.96 6.35
N SER A 266 -6.45 17.26 5.81
CA SER A 266 -6.16 17.15 4.37
C SER A 266 -6.39 15.74 3.83
N ALA A 267 -5.98 14.70 4.57
CA ALA A 267 -6.13 13.31 4.14
C ALA A 267 -7.62 12.89 4.12
N TRP A 268 -8.40 13.32 5.12
CA TRP A 268 -9.83 13.08 5.15
C TRP A 268 -10.57 13.86 4.06
N GLU A 269 -10.16 15.10 3.76
CA GLU A 269 -10.71 15.89 2.66
C GLU A 269 -10.49 15.19 1.31
N VAL A 270 -9.30 14.64 1.07
CA VAL A 270 -9.01 13.86 -0.15
C VAL A 270 -9.93 12.63 -0.24
N LYS A 271 -10.02 11.82 0.82
CA LYS A 271 -10.92 10.64 0.86
C LYS A 271 -12.38 11.02 0.60
N SER A 272 -12.85 12.07 1.27
CA SER A 272 -14.21 12.61 1.14
C SER A 272 -14.50 13.05 -0.30
N THR A 273 -13.55 13.75 -0.92
CA THR A 273 -13.68 14.24 -2.30
C THR A 273 -13.66 13.09 -3.31
N LEU A 274 -12.82 12.07 -3.10
CA LEU A 274 -12.80 10.85 -3.93
C LEU A 274 -14.11 10.06 -3.87
N LEU A 275 -14.80 10.04 -2.72
CA LEU A 275 -16.14 9.42 -2.63
C LEU A 275 -17.18 10.18 -3.46
N LYS A 276 -17.21 11.52 -3.39
CA LYS A 276 -18.06 12.34 -4.26
C LYS A 276 -17.78 12.06 -5.74
N ALA A 277 -16.50 11.84 -6.06
CA ALA A 277 -16.05 11.51 -7.40
C ALA A 277 -16.63 10.20 -7.94
N LYS A 278 -16.66 9.15 -7.12
CA LYS A 278 -17.28 7.86 -7.49
C LYS A 278 -18.76 8.01 -7.82
N ASN A 279 -19.43 8.93 -7.14
CA ASN A 279 -20.83 9.27 -7.39
C ASN A 279 -21.02 10.26 -8.56
N LYS A 280 -19.94 10.59 -9.30
CA LYS A 280 -19.92 11.51 -10.46
C LYS A 280 -20.44 12.93 -10.18
N ASN A 281 -20.37 13.38 -8.93
CA ASN A 281 -20.89 14.68 -8.48
C ASN A 281 -19.78 15.70 -8.19
N LEU A 282 -18.65 15.65 -8.91
CA LEU A 282 -17.55 16.60 -8.73
C LEU A 282 -17.58 17.69 -9.79
N GLU A 283 -17.45 18.94 -9.35
CA GLU A 283 -17.28 20.08 -10.23
C GLU A 283 -15.82 20.22 -10.70
N MET A 284 -15.59 20.89 -11.84
CA MET A 284 -14.24 21.01 -12.44
C MET A 284 -13.20 21.64 -11.49
N TYR A 285 -13.64 22.55 -10.60
CA TYR A 285 -12.75 23.23 -9.66
C TYR A 285 -12.40 22.35 -8.46
N GLU A 286 -13.31 21.48 -8.04
CA GLU A 286 -13.09 20.50 -6.98
C GLU A 286 -12.15 19.39 -7.46
N MET A 287 -12.32 18.92 -8.70
CA MET A 287 -11.39 17.98 -9.34
C MET A 287 -9.96 18.57 -9.40
N PHE A 288 -9.82 19.85 -9.75
CA PHE A 288 -8.53 20.53 -9.75
C PHE A 288 -7.94 20.69 -8.34
N ALA A 289 -8.77 21.03 -7.34
CA ALA A 289 -8.32 21.13 -5.96
C ALA A 289 -7.85 19.77 -5.40
N LEU A 290 -8.58 18.69 -5.69
CA LEU A 290 -8.19 17.31 -5.38
C LEU A 290 -6.85 16.95 -6.02
N ALA A 291 -6.69 17.26 -7.31
CA ALA A 291 -5.46 17.01 -8.03
C ALA A 291 -4.25 17.74 -7.43
N ASN A 292 -4.40 19.00 -6.97
CA ASN A 292 -3.33 19.73 -6.27
C ASN A 292 -2.93 19.04 -4.96
N LYS A 293 -3.91 18.56 -4.18
CA LYS A 293 -3.63 17.86 -2.92
C LYS A 293 -2.90 16.53 -3.17
N LEU A 294 -3.40 15.74 -4.12
CA LEU A 294 -2.75 14.49 -4.53
C LEU A 294 -1.32 14.72 -5.03
N MET A 295 -1.09 15.79 -5.79
CA MET A 295 0.25 16.17 -6.26
C MET A 295 1.16 16.54 -5.07
N ALA A 296 0.67 17.31 -4.11
CA ALA A 296 1.43 17.68 -2.90
C ALA A 296 1.77 16.45 -2.03
N ASP A 297 0.89 15.44 -2.03
CA ASP A 297 1.10 14.16 -1.34
C ASP A 297 1.96 13.16 -2.14
N GLY A 298 2.52 13.57 -3.29
CA GLY A 298 3.39 12.74 -4.13
C GLY A 298 2.65 11.70 -5.00
N GLN A 299 1.32 11.74 -5.04
CA GLN A 299 0.48 10.83 -5.85
C GLN A 299 0.29 11.37 -7.28
N GLU A 300 1.39 11.60 -7.99
CA GLU A 300 1.41 12.31 -9.28
C GLU A 300 0.55 11.64 -10.35
N ALA A 301 0.60 10.32 -10.48
CA ALA A 301 -0.19 9.58 -11.47
C ALA A 301 -1.70 9.73 -11.25
N GLU A 302 -2.16 9.75 -10.00
CA GLU A 302 -3.57 9.93 -9.66
C GLU A 302 -3.98 11.40 -9.81
N ALA A 303 -3.12 12.33 -9.38
CA ALA A 303 -3.31 13.76 -9.60
C ALA A 303 -3.50 14.09 -11.09
N LEU A 304 -2.68 13.52 -11.98
CA LEU A 304 -2.79 13.73 -13.42
C LEU A 304 -4.12 13.23 -14.02
N LYS A 305 -4.70 12.14 -13.48
CA LYS A 305 -6.05 11.70 -13.91
C LYS A 305 -7.09 12.76 -13.59
N TRP A 306 -7.07 13.31 -12.38
CA TRP A 306 -8.00 14.37 -11.96
C TRP A 306 -7.76 15.68 -12.70
N TYR A 307 -6.50 16.06 -12.98
CA TYR A 307 -6.20 17.22 -13.82
C TYR A 307 -6.75 17.07 -15.24
N LYS A 308 -6.64 15.87 -15.86
CA LYS A 308 -7.21 15.60 -17.18
C LYS A 308 -8.74 15.74 -17.17
N GLN A 309 -9.43 15.14 -16.21
CA GLN A 309 -10.88 15.26 -16.10
C GLN A 309 -11.33 16.72 -15.87
N ALA A 310 -10.65 17.45 -15.00
CA ALA A 310 -10.92 18.88 -14.80
C ALA A 310 -10.68 19.69 -16.08
N ALA A 311 -9.62 19.37 -16.83
CA ALA A 311 -9.27 20.01 -18.09
C ALA A 311 -10.33 19.73 -19.18
N ASP A 312 -10.83 18.50 -19.27
CA ASP A 312 -11.88 18.09 -20.22
C ASP A 312 -13.19 18.85 -19.96
N LEU A 313 -13.50 19.11 -18.68
CA LEU A 313 -14.64 19.96 -18.27
C LEU A 313 -14.39 21.47 -18.46
N GLY A 314 -13.22 21.88 -18.96
CA GLY A 314 -12.92 23.27 -19.32
C GLY A 314 -12.06 24.05 -18.32
N ASN A 315 -11.54 23.43 -17.26
CA ASN A 315 -10.68 24.12 -16.30
C ASN A 315 -9.33 24.52 -16.92
N GLN A 316 -9.13 25.81 -17.18
CA GLN A 316 -7.94 26.33 -17.85
C GLN A 316 -6.64 26.13 -17.04
N ARG A 317 -6.73 26.15 -15.71
CA ARG A 317 -5.56 25.89 -14.85
C ARG A 317 -5.17 24.42 -14.94
N ALA A 318 -6.15 23.52 -14.91
CA ALA A 318 -5.93 22.08 -15.11
C ALA A 318 -5.32 21.80 -16.48
N LYS A 319 -5.86 22.40 -17.56
CA LYS A 319 -5.29 22.30 -18.92
C LYS A 319 -3.80 22.66 -18.95
N LYS A 320 -3.44 23.79 -18.32
CA LYS A 320 -2.03 24.22 -18.23
C LYS A 320 -1.16 23.20 -17.48
N VAL A 321 -1.64 22.66 -16.36
CA VAL A 321 -0.89 21.65 -15.59
C VAL A 321 -0.73 20.35 -16.39
N VAL A 322 -1.80 19.87 -17.04
CA VAL A 322 -1.74 18.71 -17.94
C VAL A 322 -0.69 18.96 -19.02
N LEU A 323 -0.78 20.06 -19.76
CA LEU A 323 0.22 20.45 -20.78
C LEU A 323 1.64 20.44 -20.20
N GLN A 324 1.88 20.99 -19.02
CA GLN A 324 3.22 21.02 -18.41
C GLN A 324 3.82 19.66 -18.04
N HIS A 325 2.99 18.62 -17.91
CA HIS A 325 3.38 17.27 -17.49
C HIS A 325 3.18 16.22 -18.59
N THR A 326 2.41 16.53 -19.65
CA THR A 326 2.11 15.58 -20.72
C THR A 326 2.50 16.09 -22.10
N ASP A 327 2.77 17.39 -22.29
CA ASP A 327 3.24 17.89 -23.58
C ASP A 327 4.66 17.36 -23.84
N PRO A 328 4.87 16.56 -24.90
CA PRO A 328 6.17 15.97 -25.18
C PRO A 328 7.26 17.03 -25.34
N THR A 329 6.96 18.21 -25.90
CA THR A 329 7.94 19.29 -26.07
C THR A 329 8.34 19.89 -24.73
N VAL A 330 7.37 20.18 -23.86
CA VAL A 330 7.64 20.76 -22.51
C VAL A 330 8.41 19.78 -21.63
N VAL A 331 8.02 18.49 -21.65
CA VAL A 331 8.72 17.47 -20.86
C VAL A 331 10.13 17.21 -21.41
N ARG A 332 10.31 17.15 -22.73
CA ARG A 332 11.63 17.03 -23.35
C ARG A 332 12.53 18.21 -22.98
N LEU A 333 12.01 19.44 -22.97
CA LEU A 333 12.77 20.63 -22.58
C LEU A 333 13.25 20.58 -21.12
N LYS A 334 12.41 20.11 -20.18
CA LYS A 334 12.83 19.87 -18.79
C LYS A 334 13.95 18.82 -18.70
N ALA A 335 13.87 17.75 -19.49
CA ALA A 335 14.85 16.68 -19.49
C ALA A 335 16.22 17.10 -20.05
N ILE A 336 16.32 18.07 -20.97
CA ILE A 336 17.59 18.44 -21.63
C ILE A 336 18.69 18.86 -20.63
N GLY A 337 18.34 19.34 -19.44
CA GLY A 337 19.30 19.76 -18.41
C GLY A 337 19.63 18.73 -17.32
N ASP A 338 18.82 17.70 -17.14
CA ASP A 338 18.89 16.79 -16.00
C ASP A 338 18.95 15.32 -16.45
N ALA A 339 20.04 14.64 -16.09
CA ALA A 339 20.27 13.26 -16.51
C ALA A 339 19.26 12.26 -15.94
N ASN A 340 18.73 12.49 -14.73
CA ASN A 340 17.68 11.66 -14.14
C ASN A 340 16.33 11.91 -14.81
N ALA A 341 16.02 13.18 -15.12
CA ALA A 341 14.81 13.50 -15.88
C ALA A 341 14.83 12.89 -17.29
N MET A 342 16.01 12.77 -17.92
CA MET A 342 16.17 12.01 -19.17
C MET A 342 15.86 10.53 -18.99
N TYR A 343 16.33 9.93 -17.89
CA TYR A 343 16.05 8.52 -17.58
C TYR A 343 14.56 8.27 -17.34
N GLU A 344 13.91 9.13 -16.53
CA GLU A 344 12.47 9.06 -16.27
C GLU A 344 11.66 9.23 -17.55
N LEU A 345 12.05 10.17 -18.42
CA LEU A 345 11.43 10.34 -19.74
C LEU A 345 11.57 9.08 -20.60
N GLY A 346 12.71 8.40 -20.55
CA GLY A 346 12.89 7.08 -21.16
C GLY A 346 11.89 6.06 -20.64
N GLU A 347 11.71 5.97 -19.32
CA GLU A 347 10.72 5.08 -18.69
C GLU A 347 9.29 5.40 -19.15
N TYR A 348 8.94 6.68 -19.26
CA TYR A 348 7.62 7.10 -19.76
C TYR A 348 7.34 6.57 -21.17
N PHE A 349 8.28 6.71 -22.11
CA PHE A 349 8.16 6.18 -23.47
C PHE A 349 8.20 4.64 -23.53
N ARG A 350 8.98 4.01 -22.65
CA ARG A 350 9.10 2.54 -22.57
C ARG A 350 7.81 1.88 -22.04
N VAL A 351 7.18 2.47 -21.02
CA VAL A 351 5.93 1.97 -20.44
C VAL A 351 4.73 2.32 -21.32
N GLY A 352 4.76 3.48 -21.97
CA GLY A 352 3.71 3.95 -22.88
C GLY A 352 2.59 4.72 -22.19
N ASN A 353 2.92 5.51 -21.16
CA ASN A 353 1.95 6.18 -20.29
C ASN A 353 1.18 7.36 -20.94
N TRP A 354 1.51 7.79 -22.16
CA TRP A 354 0.89 8.96 -22.80
C TRP A 354 0.07 8.65 -24.06
N GLU A 355 0.63 8.00 -25.09
CA GLU A 355 -0.09 7.71 -26.34
C GLU A 355 0.30 6.36 -26.97
N GLY A 356 1.02 5.51 -26.23
CA GLY A 356 1.57 4.26 -26.71
C GLY A 356 3.05 4.10 -26.36
N ARG A 357 3.56 2.89 -26.56
CA ARG A 357 4.96 2.54 -26.30
C ARG A 357 5.83 2.97 -27.49
N GLU A 358 6.83 3.81 -27.24
CA GLU A 358 7.82 4.24 -28.22
C GLU A 358 9.21 3.80 -27.77
N VAL A 359 9.58 2.55 -28.08
CA VAL A 359 10.82 1.93 -27.56
C VAL A 359 12.06 2.63 -28.10
N GLU A 360 12.01 3.10 -29.34
CA GLU A 360 13.10 3.81 -30.01
C GLU A 360 13.36 5.17 -29.36
N VAL A 361 12.29 5.91 -29.03
CA VAL A 361 12.40 7.19 -28.34
C VAL A 361 12.89 6.99 -26.90
N ALA A 362 12.40 5.96 -26.21
CA ALA A 362 12.91 5.57 -24.90
C ALA A 362 14.42 5.28 -24.95
N HIS A 363 14.85 4.51 -25.95
CA HIS A 363 16.25 4.16 -26.17
C HIS A 363 17.15 5.40 -26.31
N GLU A 364 16.75 6.40 -27.11
CA GLU A 364 17.52 7.63 -27.25
C GLU A 364 17.67 8.39 -25.92
N TRP A 365 16.61 8.47 -25.12
CA TRP A 365 16.66 9.15 -23.82
C TRP A 365 17.54 8.41 -22.82
N TYR A 366 17.48 7.08 -22.79
CA TYR A 366 18.40 6.28 -21.98
C TYR A 366 19.87 6.47 -22.40
N LEU A 367 20.16 6.55 -23.69
CA LEU A 367 21.52 6.83 -24.17
C LEU A 367 22.01 8.20 -23.70
N ARG A 368 21.16 9.23 -23.75
CA ARG A 368 21.50 10.58 -23.29
C ARG A 368 21.71 10.63 -21.78
N ALA A 369 20.86 9.97 -21.00
CA ALA A 369 20.99 9.84 -19.56
C ALA A 369 22.27 9.08 -19.16
N SER A 370 22.54 7.95 -19.82
CA SER A 370 23.74 7.14 -19.59
C SER A 370 25.03 7.88 -19.96
N ALA A 371 25.02 8.67 -21.04
CA ALA A 371 26.15 9.51 -21.42
C ALA A 371 26.50 10.56 -20.35
N ARG A 372 25.54 10.92 -19.48
CA ARG A 372 25.72 11.83 -18.36
C ARG A 372 25.91 11.13 -17.01
N GLY A 373 26.10 9.81 -17.01
CA GLY A 373 26.51 9.04 -15.82
C GLY A 373 25.37 8.37 -15.06
N VAL A 374 24.13 8.38 -15.55
CA VAL A 374 23.06 7.57 -14.95
C VAL A 374 23.29 6.09 -15.30
N VAL A 375 23.72 5.32 -14.30
CA VAL A 375 24.14 3.92 -14.46
C VAL A 375 22.99 3.03 -14.94
N ASP A 376 21.81 3.17 -14.35
CA ASP A 376 20.61 2.39 -14.70
C ASP A 376 20.16 2.65 -16.14
N ALA A 377 20.30 3.89 -16.61
CA ALA A 377 19.98 4.25 -17.99
C ALA A 377 20.84 3.48 -18.99
N GLY A 378 22.11 3.17 -18.65
CA GLY A 378 22.99 2.38 -19.53
C GLY A 378 22.46 0.95 -19.72
N TYR A 379 21.91 0.34 -18.68
CA TYR A 379 21.30 -0.97 -18.74
C TYR A 379 20.01 -0.96 -19.57
N TRP A 380 19.12 0.00 -19.31
CA TRP A 380 17.87 0.12 -20.07
C TRP A 380 18.09 0.50 -21.53
N ALA A 381 19.13 1.28 -21.84
CA ALA A 381 19.59 1.50 -23.21
C ALA A 381 19.98 0.17 -23.88
N ALA A 382 20.71 -0.71 -23.19
CA ALA A 382 21.09 -2.03 -23.73
C ALA A 382 19.86 -2.93 -23.97
N MET A 383 18.91 -2.93 -23.05
CA MET A 383 17.70 -3.76 -23.13
C MET A 383 16.75 -3.33 -24.25
N THR A 384 16.67 -2.03 -24.51
CA THR A 384 15.87 -1.45 -25.61
C THR A 384 16.60 -1.45 -26.95
N ALA A 385 17.91 -1.72 -26.98
CA ALA A 385 18.69 -1.79 -28.19
C ALA A 385 18.46 -3.08 -29.01
N PRO A 386 18.73 -3.03 -30.33
CA PRO A 386 18.88 -4.21 -31.18
C PRO A 386 19.92 -5.19 -30.62
N GLN A 387 19.73 -6.48 -30.89
CA GLN A 387 20.59 -7.56 -30.37
C GLN A 387 22.09 -7.36 -30.71
N SER A 388 22.40 -6.77 -31.87
CA SER A 388 23.76 -6.48 -32.31
C SER A 388 24.50 -5.46 -31.42
N GLN A 389 23.78 -4.53 -30.81
CA GLN A 389 24.36 -3.46 -29.98
C GLN A 389 24.25 -3.74 -28.48
N ARG A 390 23.34 -4.65 -28.09
CA ARG A 390 23.04 -4.98 -26.70
C ARG A 390 24.28 -5.37 -25.90
N GLU A 391 25.14 -6.25 -26.43
CA GLU A 391 26.35 -6.70 -25.71
C GLU A 391 27.31 -5.55 -25.42
N GLN A 392 27.55 -4.65 -26.40
CA GLN A 392 28.44 -3.50 -26.23
C GLN A 392 27.90 -2.51 -25.18
N LEU A 393 26.59 -2.24 -25.21
CA LEU A 393 25.94 -1.37 -24.23
C LEU A 393 25.92 -2.01 -22.84
N MET A 394 25.69 -3.32 -22.75
CA MET A 394 25.72 -4.06 -21.48
C MET A 394 27.12 -4.03 -20.85
N GLN A 395 28.18 -4.16 -21.67
CA GLN A 395 29.56 -4.00 -21.20
C GLN A 395 29.82 -2.58 -20.68
N ARG A 396 29.25 -1.54 -21.31
CA ARG A 396 29.38 -0.16 -20.83
C ARG A 396 28.67 0.04 -19.50
N ALA A 397 27.44 -0.47 -19.35
CA ALA A 397 26.68 -0.41 -18.10
C ALA A 397 27.37 -1.19 -16.97
N ALA A 398 27.91 -2.37 -17.27
CA ALA A 398 28.70 -3.17 -16.33
C ALA A 398 29.96 -2.43 -15.86
N ARG A 399 30.71 -1.78 -16.78
CA ARG A 399 31.86 -0.94 -16.40
C ARG A 399 31.50 0.26 -15.52
N GLN A 400 30.24 0.72 -15.60
CA GLN A 400 29.70 1.76 -14.73
C GLN A 400 29.16 1.21 -13.40
N GLY A 401 29.27 -0.10 -13.15
CA GLY A 401 28.87 -0.76 -11.91
C GLY A 401 27.43 -1.29 -11.88
N HIS A 402 26.74 -1.40 -13.03
CA HIS A 402 25.38 -1.93 -13.05
C HIS A 402 25.35 -3.45 -12.83
N VAL A 403 24.90 -3.88 -11.65
CA VAL A 403 24.93 -5.29 -11.22
C VAL A 403 24.18 -6.22 -12.19
N GLN A 404 22.99 -5.84 -12.66
CA GLN A 404 22.23 -6.70 -13.57
C GLN A 404 22.89 -6.80 -14.96
N ALA A 405 23.70 -5.80 -15.34
CA ALA A 405 24.44 -5.84 -16.60
C ALA A 405 25.59 -6.85 -16.52
N GLU A 406 26.29 -6.90 -15.38
CA GLU A 406 27.32 -7.89 -15.10
C GLU A 406 26.76 -9.31 -15.06
N GLN A 407 25.63 -9.51 -14.38
CA GLN A 407 24.94 -10.80 -14.31
C GLN A 407 24.53 -11.30 -15.69
N TRP A 408 23.99 -10.41 -16.54
CA TRP A 408 23.63 -10.74 -17.91
C TRP A 408 24.85 -11.19 -18.73
N LEU A 409 25.97 -10.46 -18.63
CA LEU A 409 27.21 -10.81 -19.33
C LEU A 409 27.81 -12.14 -18.82
N ALA A 410 27.71 -12.42 -17.52
CA ALA A 410 28.11 -13.71 -16.96
C ALA A 410 27.25 -14.86 -17.51
N ALA A 411 25.93 -14.68 -17.57
CA ALA A 411 25.02 -15.67 -18.13
C ALA A 411 25.31 -15.94 -19.62
N GLU A 412 25.59 -14.90 -20.40
CA GLU A 412 25.92 -15.05 -21.82
C GLU A 412 27.26 -15.76 -22.05
N ARG A 413 28.27 -15.51 -21.20
CA ARG A 413 29.53 -16.27 -21.21
C ARG A 413 29.31 -17.74 -20.89
N ASN A 414 28.54 -18.05 -19.84
CA ASN A 414 28.25 -19.43 -19.47
C ASN A 414 27.52 -20.19 -20.58
N LYS A 415 26.59 -19.54 -21.30
CA LYS A 415 25.93 -20.14 -22.47
C LYS A 415 26.92 -20.47 -23.59
N ARG A 416 27.85 -19.55 -23.89
CA ARG A 416 28.91 -19.76 -24.90
C ARG A 416 29.84 -20.91 -24.49
N GLU A 417 30.21 -20.99 -23.22
CA GLU A 417 31.03 -22.06 -22.67
C GLU A 417 30.32 -23.42 -22.72
N GLN A 418 29.05 -23.49 -22.32
CA GLN A 418 28.24 -24.70 -22.43
C GLN A 418 28.11 -25.18 -23.88
N LYS A 419 27.88 -24.26 -24.82
CA LYS A 419 27.81 -24.59 -26.24
C LYS A 419 29.16 -25.11 -26.75
N ALA A 420 30.26 -24.45 -26.40
CA ALA A 420 31.60 -24.88 -26.78
C ALA A 420 31.94 -26.27 -26.18
N GLU A 421 31.51 -26.54 -24.96
CA GLU A 421 31.70 -27.84 -24.31
C GLU A 421 30.88 -28.95 -24.99
N GLN A 422 29.62 -28.67 -25.34
CA GLN A 422 28.80 -29.58 -26.13
C GLN A 422 29.44 -29.89 -27.49
N GLU A 423 29.98 -28.88 -28.16
CA GLU A 423 30.69 -29.05 -29.43
C GLU A 423 31.97 -29.88 -29.26
N ARG A 424 32.73 -29.70 -28.17
CA ARG A 424 33.91 -30.52 -27.85
C ARG A 424 33.54 -31.98 -27.60
N GLN A 425 32.51 -32.24 -26.80
CA GLN A 425 32.02 -33.60 -26.52
C GLN A 425 31.51 -34.28 -27.78
N ALA A 426 30.79 -33.56 -28.63
CA ALA A 426 30.36 -34.06 -29.93
C ALA A 426 31.55 -34.40 -30.83
N ALA A 427 32.58 -33.55 -30.87
CA ALA A 427 33.80 -33.79 -31.64
C ALA A 427 34.60 -35.00 -31.11
N GLU A 428 34.70 -35.16 -29.79
CA GLU A 428 35.37 -36.31 -29.17
C GLU A 428 34.62 -37.61 -29.44
N THR A 429 33.31 -37.62 -29.28
CA THR A 429 32.46 -38.78 -29.59
C THR A 429 32.66 -39.21 -31.05
N LYS A 430 32.71 -38.23 -31.97
CA LYS A 430 32.97 -38.50 -33.39
C LYS A 430 34.36 -39.11 -33.62
N ARG A 431 35.40 -38.63 -32.92
CA ARG A 431 36.76 -39.21 -32.99
C ARG A 431 36.79 -40.65 -32.45
N GLN A 432 36.14 -40.91 -31.32
CA GLN A 432 36.07 -42.27 -30.75
C GLN A 432 35.33 -43.24 -31.69
N GLN A 433 34.23 -42.80 -32.32
CA GLN A 433 33.52 -43.61 -33.32
C GLN A 433 34.42 -43.91 -34.52
N GLN A 434 35.16 -42.93 -35.03
CA GLN A 434 36.11 -43.14 -36.13
C GLN A 434 37.21 -44.14 -35.75
N GLN A 435 37.78 -44.04 -34.55
CA GLN A 435 38.79 -44.98 -34.06
C GLN A 435 38.24 -46.40 -33.93
N LYS A 436 37.01 -46.56 -33.42
CA LYS A 436 36.35 -47.87 -33.35
C LYS A 436 36.13 -48.47 -34.73
N GLN A 437 35.66 -47.67 -35.69
CA GLN A 437 35.48 -48.12 -37.08
C GLN A 437 36.81 -48.54 -37.70
N GLN A 438 37.89 -47.78 -37.48
CA GLN A 438 39.22 -48.15 -37.95
C GLN A 438 39.72 -49.46 -37.32
N ALA A 439 39.56 -49.62 -36.00
CA ALA A 439 39.95 -50.85 -35.32
C ALA A 439 39.14 -52.08 -35.79
N GLU A 440 37.83 -51.91 -36.03
CA GLU A 440 36.99 -52.96 -36.61
C GLU A 440 37.43 -53.32 -38.04
N GLN A 441 37.77 -52.33 -38.86
CA GLN A 441 38.33 -52.56 -40.20
C GLN A 441 39.65 -53.34 -40.12
N GLU A 442 40.60 -52.93 -39.29
CA GLU A 442 41.85 -53.65 -39.10
C GLU A 442 41.64 -55.09 -38.62
N LEU A 443 40.66 -55.33 -37.75
CA LEU A 443 40.32 -56.67 -37.29
C LEU A 443 39.73 -57.53 -38.41
N GLN A 444 38.85 -56.96 -39.24
CA GLN A 444 38.30 -57.63 -40.42
C GLN A 444 39.38 -57.94 -41.44
N GLU A 445 40.31 -57.01 -41.68
CA GLU A 445 41.47 -57.23 -42.56
C GLU A 445 42.34 -58.40 -42.06
N LYS A 446 42.65 -58.42 -40.76
CA LYS A 446 43.43 -59.52 -40.14
C LYS A 446 42.69 -60.85 -40.21
N ALA A 447 41.38 -60.86 -39.95
CA ALA A 447 40.57 -62.06 -40.04
C ALA A 447 40.52 -62.60 -41.49
N PHE A 448 40.37 -61.71 -42.47
CA PHE A 448 40.42 -62.06 -43.88
C PHE A 448 41.78 -62.66 -44.28
N VAL A 449 42.88 -62.06 -43.84
CA VAL A 449 44.23 -62.60 -44.10
C VAL A 449 44.37 -64.00 -43.48
N ALA A 450 43.92 -64.20 -42.24
CA ALA A 450 43.99 -65.49 -41.56
C ALA A 450 43.14 -66.58 -42.24
N GLU A 451 41.94 -66.24 -42.73
CA GLU A 451 41.06 -67.15 -43.46
C GLU A 451 41.72 -67.65 -44.75
N ILE A 452 42.27 -66.72 -45.55
CA ILE A 452 42.98 -67.07 -46.78
C ILE A 452 44.26 -67.85 -46.50
N ASP A 453 44.97 -67.55 -45.40
CA ASP A 453 46.14 -68.34 -44.98
C ASP A 453 45.78 -69.80 -44.69
N GLN A 454 44.65 -70.04 -44.02
CA GLN A 454 44.18 -71.38 -43.62
C GLN A 454 43.58 -72.18 -44.77
N HIS A 455 42.70 -71.56 -45.57
CA HIS A 455 41.90 -72.28 -46.57
C HIS A 455 42.39 -72.07 -48.01
N GLY A 456 43.23 -71.06 -48.24
CA GLY A 456 43.58 -70.60 -49.58
C GLY A 456 42.41 -69.91 -50.30
N SER A 457 42.69 -69.28 -51.43
CA SER A 457 41.67 -68.84 -52.38
C SER A 457 42.16 -69.08 -53.81
N THR A 458 41.22 -69.20 -54.73
CA THR A 458 41.50 -69.24 -56.18
C THR A 458 40.91 -68.04 -56.92
N ASP A 459 40.33 -67.07 -56.21
CA ASP A 459 39.84 -65.81 -56.75
C ASP A 459 40.98 -64.77 -56.76
N MET A 460 41.36 -64.33 -57.96
CA MET A 460 42.45 -63.37 -58.15
C MET A 460 42.21 -62.03 -57.44
N TYR A 461 40.96 -61.58 -57.28
CA TYR A 461 40.64 -60.35 -56.58
C TYR A 461 40.90 -60.48 -55.07
N GLN A 462 40.43 -61.57 -54.46
CA GLN A 462 40.69 -61.87 -53.05
C GLN A 462 42.17 -62.05 -52.76
N ILE A 463 42.91 -62.73 -53.65
CA ILE A 463 44.36 -62.93 -53.52
C ILE A 463 45.11 -61.59 -53.64
N SER A 464 44.71 -60.72 -54.57
CA SER A 464 45.30 -59.37 -54.68
C SER A 464 45.05 -58.54 -53.40
N LEU A 465 43.84 -58.59 -52.86
CA LEU A 465 43.47 -57.88 -51.63
C LEU A 465 44.21 -58.44 -50.40
N TYR A 466 44.33 -59.78 -50.31
CA TYR A 466 45.12 -60.48 -49.29
C TYR A 466 46.59 -60.05 -49.33
N CYS A 467 47.16 -59.89 -50.53
CA CYS A 467 48.53 -59.43 -50.68
C CYS A 467 48.72 -57.96 -50.31
N SER A 468 47.74 -57.09 -50.59
CA SER A 468 47.81 -55.69 -50.13
C SER A 468 47.74 -55.55 -48.62
N PHE A 469 47.10 -56.51 -47.92
CA PHE A 469 47.07 -56.57 -46.45
C PHE A 469 48.28 -57.31 -45.83
N GLY A 470 49.32 -57.60 -46.62
CA GLY A 470 50.57 -58.18 -46.09
C GLY A 470 50.58 -59.70 -45.95
N GLY A 471 49.71 -60.41 -46.67
CA GLY A 471 49.69 -61.87 -46.70
C GLY A 471 51.01 -62.50 -47.14
N ARG A 472 51.42 -63.61 -46.49
CA ARG A 472 52.75 -64.22 -46.68
C ARG A 472 52.83 -65.22 -47.84
N ARG A 473 51.68 -65.75 -48.30
CA ARG A 473 51.60 -66.81 -49.34
C ARG A 473 51.24 -66.27 -50.72
N CYS A 474 51.48 -64.99 -50.97
CA CYS A 474 51.08 -64.28 -52.19
C CYS A 474 51.49 -64.99 -53.48
N THR A 475 52.77 -65.27 -53.64
CA THR A 475 53.32 -65.90 -54.85
C THR A 475 52.77 -67.31 -55.04
N GLU A 476 52.58 -68.06 -53.96
CA GLU A 476 52.03 -69.43 -54.00
C GLU A 476 50.57 -69.43 -54.44
N LEU A 477 49.75 -68.58 -53.82
CA LEU A 477 48.32 -68.47 -54.11
C LEU A 477 48.07 -67.92 -55.51
N GLN A 478 48.82 -66.90 -55.95
CA GLN A 478 48.74 -66.39 -57.33
C GLN A 478 49.07 -67.49 -58.35
N ASN A 479 50.15 -68.26 -58.13
CA ASN A 479 50.51 -69.37 -59.00
C ASN A 479 49.49 -70.52 -58.95
N ALA A 480 48.86 -70.77 -57.81
CA ALA A 480 47.80 -71.77 -57.67
C ALA A 480 46.52 -71.32 -58.40
N ALA A 481 46.11 -70.07 -58.26
CA ALA A 481 44.96 -69.49 -58.95
C ALA A 481 45.15 -69.45 -60.47
N LEU A 482 46.32 -69.02 -60.96
CA LEU A 482 46.66 -69.05 -62.38
C LEU A 482 46.62 -70.48 -62.95
N ARG A 483 47.10 -71.48 -62.19
CA ARG A 483 47.00 -72.89 -62.58
C ARG A 483 45.55 -73.39 -62.59
N ALA A 484 44.75 -73.04 -61.58
CA ALA A 484 43.34 -73.38 -61.51
C ALA A 484 42.53 -72.71 -62.64
N GLN A 485 42.84 -71.47 -63.01
CA GLN A 485 42.24 -70.78 -64.15
C GLN A 485 42.68 -71.42 -65.48
N ALA A 486 43.96 -71.75 -65.64
CA ALA A 486 44.44 -72.50 -66.80
C ALA A 486 43.80 -73.89 -66.91
N GLN A 487 43.53 -74.57 -65.79
CA GLN A 487 42.80 -75.84 -65.76
C GLN A 487 41.32 -75.67 -66.13
N ARG A 488 40.63 -74.64 -65.62
CA ARG A 488 39.26 -74.29 -66.05
C ARG A 488 39.21 -73.98 -67.55
N ASN A 489 40.18 -73.23 -68.06
CA ASN A 489 40.31 -72.94 -69.49
C ASN A 489 40.58 -74.20 -70.33
N ARG A 490 41.23 -75.24 -69.78
CA ARG A 490 41.42 -76.54 -70.43
C ARG A 490 40.19 -77.45 -70.34
N GLN A 491 39.50 -77.47 -69.20
CA GLN A 491 38.27 -78.26 -69.00
C GLN A 491 37.06 -77.65 -69.73
N GLY A 492 37.10 -76.36 -70.05
CA GLY A 492 36.18 -75.66 -70.94
C GLY A 492 36.44 -75.89 -72.44
N GLN A 493 37.41 -76.72 -72.83
CA GLN A 493 37.63 -77.11 -74.23
C GLN A 493 37.05 -78.49 -74.53
N THR A 494 35.74 -78.61 -74.39
CA THR A 494 34.92 -79.26 -75.42
C THR A 494 34.44 -78.15 -76.36
N PRO A 495 34.40 -78.34 -77.70
CA PRO A 495 33.86 -77.35 -78.61
C PRO A 495 32.34 -77.36 -78.50
N ALA A 496 31.80 -76.71 -77.47
CA ALA A 496 30.44 -76.20 -77.46
C ALA A 496 30.51 -74.71 -77.74
N SER A 497 30.20 -74.39 -79.00
CA SER A 497 29.66 -73.10 -79.42
C SER A 497 28.92 -72.36 -78.29
N GLY A 498 29.37 -71.15 -77.97
CA GLY A 498 28.55 -70.15 -77.29
C GLY A 498 28.84 -69.91 -75.80
N THR A 499 30.05 -69.50 -75.42
CA THR A 499 30.18 -68.50 -74.34
C THR A 499 29.67 -67.18 -74.91
N SER A 500 28.36 -67.08 -74.77
CA SER A 500 27.46 -66.13 -75.36
C SER A 500 27.86 -64.68 -75.10
N ASP A 501 27.42 -63.79 -76.00
CA ASP A 501 27.28 -62.36 -75.73
C ASP A 501 26.72 -62.04 -74.33
N ALA A 502 26.03 -62.96 -73.65
CA ALA A 502 25.54 -62.75 -72.30
C ALA A 502 26.65 -62.59 -71.24
N GLU A 503 27.78 -63.27 -71.34
CA GLU A 503 28.90 -63.09 -70.39
C GLU A 503 29.60 -61.75 -70.62
N ARG A 504 29.79 -61.37 -71.89
CA ARG A 504 30.32 -60.05 -72.26
C ARG A 504 29.37 -58.92 -71.83
N ARG A 505 28.06 -59.10 -72.02
CA ARG A 505 27.03 -58.16 -71.52
C ARG A 505 26.96 -58.12 -70.00
N GLN A 506 27.16 -59.24 -69.30
CA GLN A 506 27.24 -59.24 -67.84
C GLN A 506 28.46 -58.49 -67.33
N TYR A 507 29.61 -58.64 -67.99
CA TYR A 507 30.83 -57.92 -67.64
C TYR A 507 30.70 -56.41 -67.92
N GLU A 508 30.17 -56.04 -69.09
CA GLU A 508 29.86 -54.63 -69.42
C GLU A 508 28.80 -54.03 -68.49
N ALA A 509 27.78 -54.80 -68.10
CA ALA A 509 26.78 -54.36 -67.12
C ALA A 509 27.38 -54.16 -65.72
N MET A 510 28.31 -55.03 -65.31
CA MET A 510 29.05 -54.85 -64.06
C MET A 510 29.94 -53.60 -64.08
N GLN A 511 30.63 -53.34 -65.19
CA GLN A 511 31.43 -52.12 -65.34
C GLN A 511 30.56 -50.85 -65.35
N LYS A 512 29.42 -50.87 -66.06
CA LYS A 512 28.48 -49.74 -66.02
C LYS A 512 27.93 -49.52 -64.62
N ARG A 513 27.60 -50.60 -63.89
CA ARG A 513 27.13 -50.51 -62.50
C ARG A 513 28.19 -49.95 -61.55
N SER A 514 29.45 -50.36 -61.67
CA SER A 514 30.53 -49.83 -60.83
C SER A 514 30.82 -48.35 -61.12
N GLU A 515 30.83 -47.96 -62.39
CA GLU A 515 30.99 -46.55 -62.79
C GLU A 515 29.82 -45.70 -62.26
N CYS A 516 28.62 -46.26 -62.26
CA CYS A 516 27.43 -45.60 -61.76
C CYS A 516 27.45 -45.39 -60.24
N LEU A 517 27.88 -46.40 -59.49
CA LEU A 517 28.07 -46.29 -58.04
C LEU A 517 29.13 -45.23 -57.69
N ARG A 518 30.22 -45.13 -58.48
CA ARG A 518 31.23 -44.08 -58.30
C ARG A 518 30.65 -42.68 -58.53
N LYS A 519 29.94 -42.46 -59.64
CA LYS A 519 29.30 -41.16 -59.94
C LYS A 519 28.27 -40.77 -58.87
N ARG A 520 27.53 -41.74 -58.35
CA ARG A 520 26.57 -41.53 -57.26
C ARG A 520 27.26 -41.12 -55.95
N ALA A 521 28.39 -41.74 -55.61
CA ALA A 521 29.20 -41.35 -54.45
C ALA A 521 29.77 -39.93 -54.59
N GLU A 522 30.26 -39.56 -55.78
CA GLU A 522 30.74 -38.20 -56.08
C GLU A 522 29.62 -37.15 -56.03
N ALA A 523 28.42 -37.47 -56.49
CA ALA A 523 27.25 -36.59 -56.37
C ALA A 523 26.83 -36.40 -54.89
N GLN A 524 26.85 -37.48 -54.11
CA GLN A 524 26.52 -37.43 -52.68
C GLN A 524 27.49 -36.55 -51.89
N ASP A 525 28.78 -36.70 -52.17
CA ASP A 525 29.81 -35.89 -51.53
C ASP A 525 29.70 -34.40 -51.92
N ARG A 526 29.41 -34.08 -53.19
CA ARG A 526 29.14 -32.70 -53.61
C ARG A 526 27.92 -32.08 -52.92
N TYR A 527 26.83 -32.85 -52.77
CA TYR A 527 25.65 -32.41 -52.03
C TYR A 527 25.95 -32.14 -50.54
N HIS A 528 26.67 -33.05 -49.87
CA HIS A 528 27.05 -32.85 -48.46
C HIS A 528 28.00 -31.67 -48.25
N ARG A 529 28.82 -31.33 -49.26
CA ARG A 529 29.66 -30.12 -49.26
C ARG A 529 28.91 -28.83 -49.65
N GLY A 530 27.60 -28.92 -49.94
CA GLY A 530 26.79 -27.77 -50.33
C GLY A 530 27.10 -27.23 -51.74
N LEU A 531 27.83 -27.99 -52.56
CA LEU A 531 28.22 -27.59 -53.92
C LEU A 531 27.08 -27.79 -54.94
N GLN A 532 26.03 -28.53 -54.56
CA GLN A 532 24.81 -28.69 -55.34
C GLN A 532 23.60 -28.70 -54.38
N THR A 533 22.49 -28.11 -54.81
CA THR A 533 21.26 -27.98 -54.01
C THR A 533 20.34 -29.21 -54.07
N THR A 534 20.56 -30.10 -55.05
CA THR A 534 19.77 -31.31 -55.28
C THR A 534 20.68 -32.49 -55.56
N TYR A 535 20.31 -33.66 -55.07
CA TYR A 535 21.02 -34.91 -55.33
C TYR A 535 20.68 -35.39 -56.75
N ASP A 536 21.56 -35.10 -57.71
CA ASP A 536 21.41 -35.55 -59.09
C ASP A 536 22.64 -36.37 -59.50
N SER A 537 22.45 -37.69 -59.64
CA SER A 537 23.47 -38.62 -60.12
C SER A 537 23.57 -38.69 -61.65
N GLY A 538 22.76 -37.89 -62.38
CA GLY A 538 22.63 -37.97 -63.84
C GLY A 538 21.79 -39.17 -64.27
N PRO A 539 21.96 -39.69 -65.51
CA PRO A 539 21.22 -40.86 -66.04
C PRO A 539 21.64 -42.21 -65.41
N CYS A 540 22.19 -42.13 -64.20
CA CYS A 540 22.52 -43.19 -63.27
C CYS A 540 21.46 -43.18 -62.16
#